data_AF-A0A9E8N365-F1
#
_entry.id   AF-A0A9E8N365-F1
#
_cell.length_a   1.000
_cell.length_b   1.000
_cell.length_c   1.000
_cell.angle_alpha   90.00
_cell.angle_beta   90.00
_cell.angle_gamma   90.00
#
_symmetry.space_group_name_H-M   'P 1'
#
loop_
_entity.id
_entity.type
_entity.pdbx_description
1 polymer ?
#
loop_
_entity_poly.entity_id
_entity_poly.type
_entity_poly.pdbx_seq_one_letter_code
_entity_poly.pdbx_strand_id
1 'polypeptide(L)'
;MDAWGVAANNGCRAAEPHNYTSPTRYRIYRGFLQFDLSGIPDNAIITTAELWVYYGGANPQNCSLYYVPSDSAVTNTMSWNSQPAPSGAALDEQFLDMNNRWTTFNILAVPNVWNFASDLSDNLLSLLIKGCESSGGPYILSQFSTLEALPGTDLDPYLVIEYTVRPVPIPAALWLVGSGLIGLFGFRRKFRK
;
A
#
# COMPACT_ATOMS: atom_id res chain seq x y z
N MET A 1 1.01 -22.08 -3.19
CA MET A 1 0.04 -21.92 -2.10
C MET A 1 -0.26 -20.44 -2.08
N ASP A 2 -1.43 -20.09 -2.57
CA ASP A 2 -1.86 -18.71 -2.68
C ASP A 2 -2.38 -18.31 -1.30
N ALA A 3 -1.90 -17.18 -0.80
CA ALA A 3 -2.19 -16.68 0.53
C ALA A 3 -2.83 -15.30 0.43
N TRP A 4 -3.70 -15.00 1.40
CA TRP A 4 -4.59 -13.84 1.41
C TRP A 4 -4.31 -13.01 2.66
N GLY A 5 -4.12 -11.70 2.50
CA GLY A 5 -3.97 -10.74 3.59
C GLY A 5 -4.94 -9.57 3.44
N VAL A 6 -5.46 -9.08 4.55
CA VAL A 6 -6.26 -7.85 4.64
C VAL A 6 -5.49 -6.91 5.55
N ALA A 7 -5.00 -5.80 5.00
CA ALA A 7 -4.27 -4.79 5.77
C ALA A 7 -5.23 -3.67 6.21
N ALA A 8 -5.13 -3.26 7.49
CA ALA A 8 -5.91 -2.17 8.06
C ALA A 8 -5.29 -0.80 7.72
N ASN A 9 -6.14 0.20 7.51
CA ASN A 9 -5.78 1.53 7.02
C ASN A 9 -5.46 2.51 8.17
N ASN A 10 -4.27 3.12 8.22
CA ASN A 10 -3.95 4.24 9.14
C ASN A 10 -4.13 5.63 8.49
N GLY A 11 -5.00 5.71 7.48
CA GLY A 11 -5.01 6.82 6.53
C GLY A 11 -5.47 8.17 7.08
N CYS A 12 -4.76 9.21 6.67
CA CYS A 12 -4.95 10.59 7.10
C CYS A 12 -5.23 11.55 5.93
N ARG A 13 -5.87 12.69 6.22
CA ARG A 13 -6.27 13.68 5.21
C ARG A 13 -5.35 14.90 5.22
N ALA A 14 -4.73 15.21 4.07
CA ALA A 14 -4.07 16.50 3.88
C ALA A 14 -5.05 17.48 3.19
N ALA A 15 -5.32 18.61 3.83
CA ALA A 15 -6.20 19.66 3.31
C ALA A 15 -5.43 20.96 3.06
N GLU A 16 -5.66 21.60 1.91
CA GLU A 16 -5.07 22.91 1.57
C GLU A 16 -5.42 23.99 2.64
N PRO A 17 -4.48 24.90 2.97
CA PRO A 17 -4.77 26.04 3.85
C PRO A 17 -5.92 26.88 3.32
N HIS A 18 -6.84 27.27 4.20
CA HIS A 18 -8.02 28.06 3.83
C HIS A 18 -7.64 29.53 3.63
N ASN A 19 -7.77 30.05 2.41
CA ASN A 19 -7.67 31.49 2.15
C ASN A 19 -9.04 32.15 2.37
N TYR A 20 -9.21 32.84 3.51
CA TYR A 20 -10.45 33.52 3.93
C TYR A 20 -10.86 34.74 3.07
N THR A 21 -10.05 35.13 2.08
CA THR A 21 -10.28 36.30 1.23
C THR A 21 -11.12 36.01 -0.02
N SER A 22 -11.46 34.74 -0.26
CA SER A 22 -12.36 34.32 -1.35
C SER A 22 -13.81 34.21 -0.84
N PRO A 23 -14.82 34.73 -1.57
CA PRO A 23 -16.24 34.57 -1.23
C PRO A 23 -16.72 33.11 -1.29
N THR A 24 -15.88 32.21 -1.78
CA THR A 24 -16.17 30.80 -2.01
C THR A 24 -15.13 29.93 -1.29
N ARG A 25 -15.64 29.04 -0.43
CA ARG A 25 -14.86 28.16 0.45
C ARG A 25 -14.36 26.94 -0.33
N TYR A 26 -13.14 26.99 -0.87
CA TYR A 26 -12.55 25.87 -1.61
C TYR A 26 -11.54 25.10 -0.74
N ARG A 27 -11.58 23.77 -0.76
CA ARG A 27 -10.57 22.89 -0.14
C ARG A 27 -10.32 21.68 -1.02
N ILE A 28 -9.08 21.49 -1.45
CA ILE A 28 -8.62 20.24 -2.05
C ILE A 28 -8.30 19.25 -0.91
N TYR A 29 -8.74 18.00 -1.08
CA TYR A 29 -8.44 16.91 -0.16
C TYR A 29 -7.64 15.81 -0.87
N ARG A 30 -6.60 15.35 -0.20
CA ARG A 30 -5.83 14.17 -0.58
C ARG A 30 -5.99 13.11 0.51
N GLY A 31 -6.29 11.88 0.11
CA GLY A 31 -6.39 10.75 1.02
C GLY A 31 -5.07 9.99 1.02
N PHE A 32 -4.38 9.94 2.16
CA PHE A 32 -3.26 9.05 2.35
C PHE A 32 -3.74 7.79 3.06
N LEU A 33 -3.26 6.63 2.64
CA LEU A 33 -3.57 5.34 3.24
C LEU A 33 -2.26 4.64 3.55
N GLN A 34 -2.16 4.00 4.70
CA GLN A 34 -1.01 3.19 5.05
C GLN A 34 -1.49 1.82 5.53
N PHE A 35 -0.85 0.78 5.02
CA PHE A 35 -1.21 -0.62 5.22
C PHE A 35 -0.05 -1.38 5.84
N ASP A 36 -0.33 -2.18 6.86
CA ASP A 36 0.61 -3.12 7.46
C ASP A 36 0.72 -4.38 6.60
N LEU A 37 1.93 -4.67 6.10
CA LEU A 37 2.25 -5.83 5.29
C LEU A 37 2.93 -6.95 6.09
N SER A 38 3.04 -6.86 7.42
CA SER A 38 3.80 -7.83 8.23
C SER A 38 3.26 -9.27 8.18
N GLY A 39 2.04 -9.45 7.67
CA GLY A 39 1.46 -10.76 7.39
C GLY A 39 1.96 -11.42 6.11
N ILE A 40 2.68 -10.68 5.25
CA ILE A 40 3.20 -11.14 3.96
C ILE A 40 4.71 -11.38 4.11
N PRO A 41 5.23 -12.57 3.77
CA PRO A 41 6.67 -12.85 3.85
C PRO A 41 7.52 -11.94 2.95
N ASP A 42 8.70 -11.54 3.41
CA ASP A 42 9.64 -10.69 2.65
C ASP A 42 10.04 -11.27 1.28
N ASN A 43 10.01 -12.60 1.15
CA ASN A 43 10.33 -13.32 -0.09
C ASN A 43 9.09 -13.62 -0.97
N ALA A 44 7.96 -12.97 -0.68
CA ALA A 44 6.77 -13.02 -1.49
C ALA A 44 6.99 -12.32 -2.84
N ILE A 45 6.38 -12.89 -3.87
CA ILE A 45 6.16 -12.26 -5.17
C ILE A 45 4.68 -11.94 -5.23
N ILE A 46 4.37 -10.65 -5.18
CA ILE A 46 2.99 -10.17 -5.32
C ILE A 46 2.54 -10.43 -6.76
N THR A 47 1.40 -11.10 -6.91
CA THR A 47 0.79 -11.42 -8.20
C THR A 47 -0.38 -10.51 -8.52
N THR A 48 -1.15 -10.11 -7.49
CA THR A 48 -2.24 -9.14 -7.60
C THR A 48 -2.27 -8.25 -6.35
N ALA A 49 -2.71 -7.00 -6.51
CA ALA A 49 -2.91 -6.09 -5.40
C ALA A 49 -4.05 -5.12 -5.75
N GLU A 50 -5.17 -5.27 -5.06
CA GLU A 50 -6.37 -4.46 -5.27
C GLU A 50 -6.70 -3.67 -4.01
N LEU A 51 -6.75 -2.36 -4.15
CA LEU A 51 -7.22 -1.46 -3.11
C LEU A 51 -8.72 -1.28 -3.24
N TRP A 52 -9.45 -1.53 -2.16
CA TRP A 52 -10.86 -1.26 -2.03
C TRP A 52 -11.08 -0.03 -1.18
N VAL A 53 -11.79 0.96 -1.72
CA VAL A 53 -12.13 2.21 -1.02
C VAL A 53 -13.58 2.57 -1.24
N TYR A 54 -14.21 3.12 -0.20
CA TYR A 54 -15.55 3.65 -0.32
C TYR A 54 -15.50 5.10 -0.79
N TYR A 55 -16.14 5.37 -1.93
CA TYR A 55 -16.25 6.69 -2.52
C TYR A 55 -17.59 7.34 -2.17
N GLY A 56 -17.54 8.44 -1.43
CA GLY A 56 -18.71 9.25 -1.03
C GLY A 56 -18.84 10.56 -1.79
N GLY A 57 -18.16 10.71 -2.93
CA GLY A 57 -18.13 11.99 -3.65
C GLY A 57 -19.37 12.27 -4.50
N ALA A 58 -19.72 13.54 -4.69
CA ALA A 58 -21.03 13.93 -5.25
C ALA A 58 -21.13 14.03 -6.78
N ASN A 59 -20.00 14.09 -7.52
CA ASN A 59 -20.01 14.28 -8.97
C ASN A 59 -19.07 13.32 -9.71
N PRO A 60 -19.32 13.06 -11.01
CA PRO A 60 -18.42 12.30 -11.86
C PRO A 60 -17.04 12.92 -11.98
N GLN A 61 -15.98 12.12 -11.82
CA GLN A 61 -14.60 12.61 -11.95
C GLN A 61 -13.59 11.50 -12.16
N ASN A 62 -12.41 11.87 -12.65
CA ASN A 62 -11.23 11.01 -12.60
C ASN A 62 -10.58 11.08 -11.22
N CYS A 63 -10.28 9.91 -10.67
CA CYS A 63 -9.52 9.72 -9.46
C CYS A 63 -8.29 8.88 -9.79
N SER A 64 -7.17 9.23 -9.18
CA SER A 64 -5.88 8.59 -9.45
C SER A 64 -5.27 8.09 -8.15
N LEU A 65 -4.75 6.87 -8.19
CA LEU A 65 -3.99 6.26 -7.10
C LEU A 65 -2.49 6.41 -7.35
N TYR A 66 -1.72 6.70 -6.33
CA TYR A 66 -0.27 6.84 -6.40
C TYR A 66 0.43 6.08 -5.28
N TYR A 67 1.64 5.60 -5.56
CA TYR A 67 2.56 5.06 -4.57
C TYR A 67 3.29 6.20 -3.84
N VAL A 68 3.49 6.06 -2.53
CA VAL A 68 4.22 7.01 -1.68
C VAL A 68 5.40 6.28 -1.03
N PRO A 69 6.65 6.47 -1.48
CA PRO A 69 7.82 5.74 -0.95
C PRO A 69 8.26 6.12 0.47
N SER A 70 7.60 7.10 1.10
CA SER A 70 8.04 7.68 2.37
C SER A 70 7.00 7.42 3.45
N ASP A 71 7.10 6.27 4.11
CA ASP A 71 6.11 5.83 5.11
C ASP A 71 6.10 6.71 6.37
N SER A 72 7.28 7.18 6.80
CA SER A 72 7.44 8.05 7.97
C SER A 72 6.75 9.41 7.83
N ALA A 73 6.44 9.83 6.60
CA ALA A 73 5.76 11.08 6.35
C ALA A 73 4.24 10.94 6.49
N VAL A 74 3.68 9.75 6.29
CA VAL A 74 2.23 9.51 6.37
C VAL A 74 1.81 9.45 7.85
N THR A 75 1.38 10.60 8.37
CA THR A 75 1.01 10.78 9.78
C THR A 75 -0.20 11.71 9.93
N ASN A 76 -0.89 11.57 11.06
CA ASN A 76 -2.07 12.36 11.42
C ASN A 76 -1.76 13.86 11.67
N THR A 77 -0.48 14.26 11.60
CA THR A 77 -0.01 15.63 11.77
C THR A 77 0.39 16.30 10.45
N MET A 78 0.23 15.60 9.32
CA MET A 78 0.50 16.16 8.00
C MET A 78 -0.39 17.35 7.66
N SER A 79 0.21 18.32 6.97
CA SER A 79 -0.47 19.44 6.32
C SER A 79 -0.33 19.31 4.80
N TRP A 80 -1.10 20.09 4.05
CA TRP A 80 -0.94 20.20 2.59
C TRP A 80 0.51 20.49 2.16
N ASN A 81 1.22 21.34 2.90
CA ASN A 81 2.58 21.77 2.54
C ASN A 81 3.66 20.79 3.03
N SER A 82 3.31 19.86 3.91
CA SER A 82 4.24 18.89 4.51
C SER A 82 3.91 17.45 4.13
N GLN A 83 3.00 17.24 3.19
CA GLN A 83 2.64 15.91 2.72
C GLN A 83 3.78 15.29 1.90
N PRO A 84 3.95 13.95 1.93
CA PRO A 84 4.90 13.28 1.08
C PRO A 84 4.50 13.40 -0.40
N ALA A 85 5.52 13.48 -1.25
CA ALA A 85 5.32 13.42 -2.69
C ALA A 85 5.06 11.97 -3.13
N PRO A 86 4.12 11.74 -4.07
CA PRO A 86 4.01 10.45 -4.73
C PRO A 86 5.24 10.18 -5.61
N SER A 87 5.48 8.91 -5.90
CA SER A 87 6.51 8.47 -6.86
C SER A 87 5.91 8.14 -8.21
N GLY A 88 6.55 8.62 -9.28
CA GLY A 88 6.27 8.20 -10.65
C GLY A 88 4.86 8.55 -11.15
N ALA A 89 4.35 7.70 -12.04
CA ALA A 89 3.01 7.81 -12.60
C ALA A 89 1.94 7.33 -11.61
N ALA A 90 0.67 7.62 -11.90
CA ALA A 90 -0.44 6.99 -11.18
C ALA A 90 -0.35 5.47 -11.34
N LEU A 91 -0.55 4.74 -10.23
CA LEU A 91 -0.66 3.29 -10.22
C LEU A 91 -1.91 2.85 -10.99
N ASP A 92 -3.00 3.60 -10.85
CA ASP A 92 -4.27 3.39 -11.55
C ASP A 92 -5.07 4.70 -11.61
N GLU A 93 -5.98 4.78 -12.59
CA GLU A 93 -6.92 5.88 -12.77
C GLU A 93 -8.33 5.35 -13.03
N GLN A 94 -9.29 5.85 -12.27
CA GLN A 94 -10.69 5.42 -12.34
C GLN A 94 -11.60 6.62 -12.56
N PHE A 95 -12.53 6.51 -13.51
CA PHE A 95 -13.65 7.45 -13.64
C PHE A 95 -14.78 7.00 -12.72
N LEU A 96 -15.07 7.79 -11.69
CA LEU A 96 -16.10 7.50 -10.70
C LEU A 96 -17.30 8.42 -10.94
N ASP A 97 -18.41 7.85 -11.42
CA ASP A 97 -19.63 8.58 -11.83
C ASP A 97 -20.80 8.47 -10.83
N MET A 98 -20.68 7.58 -9.85
CA MET A 98 -21.70 7.29 -8.86
C MET A 98 -21.18 7.50 -7.45
N ASN A 99 -21.99 8.12 -6.60
CA ASN A 99 -21.68 8.38 -5.20
C ASN A 99 -22.01 7.18 -4.30
N ASN A 100 -21.41 7.15 -3.12
CA ASN A 100 -21.72 6.21 -2.02
C ASN A 100 -21.57 4.73 -2.41
N ARG A 101 -20.41 4.38 -2.99
CA ARG A 101 -20.12 3.02 -3.43
C ARG A 101 -18.69 2.61 -3.16
N TRP A 102 -18.49 1.30 -3.03
CA TRP A 102 -17.18 0.71 -3.14
C TRP A 102 -16.65 0.84 -4.56
N THR A 103 -15.36 1.18 -4.65
CA THR A 103 -14.59 1.20 -5.89
C THR A 103 -13.23 0.56 -5.63
N THR A 104 -12.60 0.10 -6.71
CA THR A 104 -11.33 -0.60 -6.68
C THR A 104 -10.28 0.14 -7.49
N PHE A 105 -9.04 0.01 -7.05
CA PHE A 105 -7.87 0.45 -7.80
C PHE A 105 -6.87 -0.71 -7.88
N ASN A 106 -6.36 -0.97 -9.08
CA ASN A 106 -5.33 -1.99 -9.29
C ASN A 106 -3.95 -1.38 -9.07
N ILE A 107 -3.30 -1.73 -7.96
CA ILE A 107 -1.99 -1.18 -7.58
C ILE A 107 -0.88 -1.60 -8.58
N LEU A 108 -1.08 -2.71 -9.30
CA LEU A 108 -0.13 -3.22 -10.29
C LEU A 108 -0.50 -2.87 -11.73
N ALA A 109 -1.48 -1.98 -11.98
CA ALA A 109 -1.89 -1.63 -13.34
C ALA A 109 -0.76 -0.98 -14.16
N VAL A 110 0.14 -0.24 -13.51
CA VAL A 110 1.35 0.29 -14.14
C VAL A 110 2.60 -0.45 -13.63
N PRO A 111 3.37 -1.12 -14.50
CA PRO A 111 4.52 -1.91 -14.07
C PRO A 111 5.66 -1.02 -13.55
N ASN A 112 6.38 -1.51 -12.54
CA ASN A 112 7.59 -0.91 -11.95
C ASN A 112 7.39 0.46 -11.26
N VAL A 113 6.16 0.87 -10.96
CA VAL A 113 5.90 2.09 -10.15
C VAL A 113 6.00 1.77 -8.67
N TRP A 114 5.34 0.70 -8.22
CA TRP A 114 5.45 0.20 -6.86
C TRP A 114 6.62 -0.78 -6.74
N ASN A 115 7.61 -0.41 -5.92
CA ASN A 115 8.70 -1.31 -5.54
C ASN A 115 8.33 -2.12 -4.29
N PHE A 116 7.46 -3.11 -4.47
CA PHE A 116 6.93 -3.91 -3.35
C PHE A 116 8.01 -4.62 -2.52
N ALA A 117 9.21 -4.86 -3.06
CA ALA A 117 10.30 -5.47 -2.29
C ALA A 117 10.79 -4.56 -1.14
N SER A 118 10.69 -3.24 -1.29
CA SER A 118 11.02 -2.28 -0.22
C SER A 118 9.97 -2.37 0.89
N ASP A 119 8.71 -2.25 0.51
CA ASP A 119 7.57 -2.23 1.44
C ASP A 119 7.35 -3.57 2.16
N LEU A 120 7.70 -4.69 1.52
CA LEU A 120 7.71 -6.00 2.19
C LEU A 120 8.82 -6.10 3.25
N SER A 121 9.90 -5.33 3.12
CA SER A 121 11.03 -5.37 4.06
C SER A 121 10.82 -4.50 5.30
N ASP A 122 10.09 -3.40 5.17
CA ASP A 122 9.71 -2.52 6.29
C ASP A 122 8.29 -2.78 6.81
N ASN A 123 7.53 -3.62 6.10
CA ASN A 123 6.15 -4.02 6.38
C ASN A 123 5.12 -2.89 6.20
N LEU A 124 5.42 -1.84 5.44
CA LEU A 124 4.51 -0.72 5.25
C LEU A 124 4.32 -0.40 3.77
N LEU A 125 3.05 -0.29 3.36
CA LEU A 125 2.68 0.28 2.06
C LEU A 125 1.93 1.59 2.29
N SER A 126 2.48 2.67 1.75
CA SER A 126 1.84 3.98 1.75
C SER A 126 1.31 4.35 0.35
N LEU A 127 0.04 4.78 0.30
CA LEU A 127 -0.68 5.15 -0.91
C LEU A 127 -1.29 6.54 -0.80
N LEU A 128 -1.43 7.20 -1.94
CA LEU A 128 -2.08 8.50 -2.08
C LEU A 128 -3.20 8.41 -3.11
N ILE A 129 -4.42 8.73 -2.70
CA ILE A 129 -5.56 8.90 -3.59
C ILE A 129 -5.82 10.39 -3.81
N LYS A 130 -5.88 10.76 -5.08
CA LYS A 130 -6.26 12.10 -5.54
C LYS A 130 -7.59 12.03 -6.29
N GLY A 131 -8.52 12.90 -5.93
CA GLY A 131 -9.66 13.22 -6.80
C GLY A 131 -9.27 14.26 -7.85
N CYS A 132 -10.27 14.90 -8.44
CA CYS A 132 -10.10 16.09 -9.27
C CYS A 132 -9.41 17.21 -8.46
N GLU A 133 -8.13 17.46 -8.75
CA GLU A 133 -7.38 18.62 -8.29
C GLU A 133 -7.45 19.72 -9.35
N SER A 134 -8.66 20.11 -9.79
CA SER A 134 -8.77 21.23 -10.73
C SER A 134 -8.66 22.56 -9.98
N SER A 135 -7.58 23.28 -10.22
CA SER A 135 -7.50 24.70 -9.90
C SER A 135 -8.58 25.45 -10.69
N GLY A 136 -9.70 25.79 -10.05
CA GLY A 136 -10.73 26.69 -10.60
C GLY A 136 -11.97 26.03 -11.24
N GLY A 137 -12.19 24.72 -11.10
CA GLY A 137 -13.45 24.08 -11.51
C GLY A 137 -14.57 24.18 -10.46
N PRO A 138 -15.87 24.11 -10.86
CA PRO A 138 -16.97 24.05 -9.91
C PRO A 138 -16.92 22.73 -9.14
N TYR A 139 -16.61 22.84 -7.84
CA TYR A 139 -16.80 21.86 -6.76
C TYR A 139 -16.75 20.37 -7.11
N ILE A 140 -15.76 19.65 -6.60
CA ILE A 140 -15.95 18.22 -6.35
C ILE A 140 -15.61 17.93 -4.89
N LEU A 141 -16.66 17.76 -4.07
CA LEU A 141 -16.53 17.11 -2.77
C LEU A 141 -16.27 15.63 -3.06
N SER A 142 -15.03 15.30 -3.38
CA SER A 142 -14.56 13.93 -3.59
C SER A 142 -14.00 13.47 -2.27
N GLN A 143 -14.74 12.60 -1.60
CA GLN A 143 -14.29 12.05 -0.34
C GLN A 143 -14.18 10.55 -0.48
N PHE A 144 -12.98 10.05 -0.23
CA PHE A 144 -12.78 8.65 0.04
C PHE A 144 -12.88 8.46 1.55
N SER A 145 -13.52 7.37 1.95
CA SER A 145 -13.44 6.92 3.33
C SER A 145 -11.98 6.68 3.68
N THR A 146 -11.56 7.21 4.82
CA THR A 146 -10.26 6.96 5.45
C THR A 146 -10.58 6.60 6.90
N LEU A 147 -9.72 5.83 7.57
CA LEU A 147 -10.00 5.43 8.96
C LEU A 147 -10.22 6.66 9.87
N GLU A 148 -9.49 7.76 9.65
CA GLU A 148 -9.70 9.02 10.37
C GLU A 148 -11.04 9.71 10.09
N ALA A 149 -11.62 9.49 8.91
CA ALA A 149 -12.83 10.21 8.52
C ALA A 149 -14.08 9.64 9.16
N LEU A 150 -14.15 8.31 9.32
CA LEU A 150 -15.30 7.58 9.84
C LEU A 150 -14.85 6.31 10.60
N PRO A 151 -14.12 6.45 11.73
CA PRO A 151 -13.54 5.31 12.43
C PRO A 151 -14.62 4.34 12.94
N GLY A 152 -14.44 3.05 12.70
CA GLY A 152 -15.35 2.00 13.17
C GLY A 152 -16.61 1.83 12.31
N THR A 153 -16.57 2.27 11.05
CA THR A 153 -17.63 1.99 10.07
C THR A 153 -17.21 0.85 9.15
N ASP A 154 -18.19 0.12 8.58
CA ASP A 154 -17.94 -0.90 7.55
C ASP A 154 -17.50 -0.29 6.19
N LEU A 155 -16.91 0.91 6.20
CA LEU A 155 -16.46 1.67 5.04
C LEU A 155 -14.94 1.89 5.06
N ASP A 156 -14.22 1.26 5.98
CA ASP A 156 -12.78 1.39 6.11
C ASP A 156 -12.08 0.76 4.88
N PRO A 157 -11.17 1.50 4.21
CA PRO A 157 -10.37 0.96 3.12
C PRO A 157 -9.65 -0.32 3.51
N TYR A 158 -9.60 -1.26 2.57
CA TYR A 158 -8.87 -2.51 2.74
C TYR A 158 -8.11 -2.87 1.47
N LEU A 159 -7.03 -3.61 1.68
CA LEU A 159 -6.13 -4.06 0.63
C LEU A 159 -6.23 -5.57 0.50
N VAL A 160 -6.43 -6.06 -0.72
CA VAL A 160 -6.41 -7.49 -1.06
C VAL A 160 -5.14 -7.74 -1.87
N ILE A 161 -4.25 -8.59 -1.35
CA ILE A 161 -3.03 -9.02 -2.03
C ILE A 161 -3.06 -10.53 -2.20
N GLU A 162 -2.78 -10.98 -3.42
CA GLU A 162 -2.39 -12.36 -3.69
C GLU A 162 -0.89 -12.41 -3.98
N TYR A 163 -0.23 -13.43 -3.47
CA TYR A 163 1.20 -13.62 -3.67
C TYR A 163 1.59 -15.09 -3.69
N THR A 164 2.78 -15.34 -4.23
CA THR A 164 3.46 -16.62 -4.16
C THR A 164 4.77 -16.47 -3.40
N VAL A 165 5.19 -17.49 -2.66
CA VAL A 165 6.45 -17.44 -1.90
C VAL A 165 7.53 -18.18 -2.67
N ARG A 166 8.70 -17.56 -2.85
CA ARG A 166 9.86 -18.27 -3.43
C ARG A 166 10.37 -19.31 -2.43
N PRO A 167 10.63 -20.56 -2.85
CA PRO A 167 11.28 -21.54 -1.99
C PRO A 167 12.63 -20.99 -1.52
N VAL A 168 12.86 -20.95 -0.21
CA VAL A 168 14.18 -20.58 0.33
C VAL A 168 15.15 -21.72 0.00
N PRO A 169 16.24 -21.48 -0.75
CA PRO A 169 17.23 -22.52 -1.01
C PRO A 169 17.76 -23.05 0.32
N ILE A 170 17.66 -24.36 0.53
CA ILE A 170 18.22 -24.99 1.72
C ILE A 170 19.73 -24.70 1.73
N PRO A 171 20.27 -24.01 2.76
CA PRO A 171 21.68 -23.65 2.78
C PRO A 171 22.55 -24.89 2.61
N ALA A 172 23.63 -24.80 1.82
CA ALA A 172 24.61 -25.88 1.67
C ALA A 172 25.17 -26.36 3.02
N ALA A 173 25.08 -25.54 4.05
CA ALA A 173 25.38 -25.89 5.44
C ALA A 173 24.55 -27.11 5.93
N LEU A 174 23.29 -27.26 5.53
CA LEU A 174 22.48 -28.44 5.89
C LEU A 174 23.02 -29.72 5.24
N TRP A 175 23.52 -29.62 4.00
CA TRP A 175 24.20 -30.72 3.31
C TRP A 175 25.55 -31.05 3.95
N LEU A 176 26.27 -30.02 4.44
CA LEU A 176 27.53 -30.17 5.18
C LEU A 176 27.34 -30.80 6.55
N VAL A 177 26.25 -30.50 7.27
CA VAL A 177 25.93 -31.18 8.53
C VAL A 177 25.62 -32.67 8.28
N GLY A 178 24.86 -32.98 7.23
CA GLY A 178 24.56 -34.37 6.85
C GLY A 178 25.80 -35.17 6.44
N SER A 179 26.68 -34.59 5.63
CA SER A 179 27.90 -35.26 5.15
C SER A 179 29.03 -35.27 6.17
N GLY A 180 29.15 -34.22 7.00
CA GLY A 180 30.14 -34.11 8.07
C GLY A 180 29.95 -35.16 9.17
N LEU A 181 28.70 -35.46 9.55
CA LEU A 181 28.39 -36.53 10.51
C LEU A 181 28.78 -37.91 9.98
N ILE A 182 28.51 -38.21 8.70
CA ILE A 182 28.89 -39.48 8.07
C ILE A 182 30.43 -39.62 8.01
N GLY A 183 31.14 -38.55 7.68
CA GLY A 183 32.61 -38.52 7.70
C GLY A 183 33.21 -38.77 9.09
N LEU A 184 32.58 -38.23 10.14
CA LEU A 184 33.03 -38.39 11.53
C LEU A 184 32.86 -39.84 12.04
N PHE A 185 31.77 -40.51 11.66
CA PHE A 185 31.56 -41.92 12.01
C PHE A 185 32.45 -42.88 11.19
N GLY A 186 32.80 -42.54 9.95
CA GLY A 186 33.71 -43.33 9.11
C GLY A 186 35.16 -43.34 9.59
N PHE A 187 35.65 -42.24 10.19
CA PHE A 187 37.05 -42.12 10.62
C PHE A 187 37.40 -42.94 11.87
N ARG A 188 36.41 -43.30 12.69
CA ARG A 188 36.64 -44.01 13.96
C ARG A 188 37.02 -45.48 13.81
N ARG A 189 36.94 -46.06 12.60
CA ARG A 189 37.22 -47.49 12.36
C ARG A 189 38.70 -47.81 12.04
N LYS A 190 39.56 -46.82 11.77
CA LYS A 190 40.91 -47.07 11.21
C LYS A 190 42.08 -47.06 12.22
N PHE A 191 41.83 -46.80 13.51
CA PHE A 191 42.88 -46.71 14.53
C PHE A 191 42.86 -47.86 15.55
N ARG A 192 42.83 -49.11 15.08
CA ARG A 192 43.26 -50.27 15.88
C ARG A 192 44.20 -51.14 15.04
N LYS A 193 45.49 -50.97 15.27
CA LYS A 193 46.54 -51.98 15.06
C LYS A 193 47.17 -52.24 16.41
#